data_AF-A0A7X9AUW9-F1
#
_entry.id   AF-A0A7X9AUW9-F1
#
_cell.length_a   1.000
_cell.length_b   1.000
_cell.length_c   1.000
_cell.angle_alpha   90.00
_cell.angle_beta   90.00
_cell.angle_gamma   90.00
#
_symmetry.space_group_name_H-M   'P 1'
#
loop_
_entity.id
_entity.type
_entity.pdbx_description
1 polymer ?
#
loop_
_entity_poly.entity_id
_entity_poly.type
_entity_poly.pdbx_seq_one_letter_code
_entity_poly.pdbx_strand_id
1 'polypeptide(L)'
;MILLASGNLLVAGPGGPLHSLDLERLTADLREVFHAQGLASDWVADHLVLTLEEKLRSRGNGEPVSEAMMHESLAAMLSAVGYSEVAAEYGRRHQVDPLAGRRRELHDWSAAGVRELLDRTLPLTPGQSLRLTEQCVAVLRQLGFQEVSDTFICELAVHLLHRGDGGGFSEPITGAPLRQDAAAPMPTPNAAEQSQAPLFLPAKVKAEQVDSFTRTLLETNVLRILPVSRLFPRLGLSVSLAALGETLTGGWPSPLTIMTALGRVAPSILALLGRMRQEYATVLAEFLEAPCHLVFPGFKSYLAQGLGPMPRRERALLAREISCFLEDSLVARADFPVMLSFR
;
A
#
# COMPACT_ATOMS: atom_id res chain seq x y z
N MET A 1 -16.63 -20.13 -3.45
CA MET A 1 -16.11 -19.98 -2.08
C MET A 1 -16.29 -18.52 -1.72
N ILE A 2 -17.32 -18.20 -0.93
CA ILE A 2 -17.66 -16.82 -0.58
C ILE A 2 -16.81 -16.47 0.64
N LEU A 3 -15.79 -15.62 0.44
CA LEU A 3 -15.04 -15.01 1.55
C LEU A 3 -16.00 -14.06 2.27
N LEU A 4 -16.52 -14.50 3.41
CA LEU A 4 -17.25 -13.65 4.35
C LEU A 4 -16.28 -12.62 4.92
N ALA A 5 -16.11 -11.49 4.23
CA ALA A 5 -15.24 -10.40 4.66
C ALA A 5 -15.95 -9.44 5.62
N SER A 6 -16.64 -9.96 6.64
CA SER A 6 -17.21 -9.11 7.70
C SER A 6 -16.12 -8.66 8.69
N GLY A 7 -15.41 -7.60 8.30
CA GLY A 7 -15.40 -6.36 9.08
C GLY A 7 -14.35 -6.13 10.17
N ASN A 8 -13.71 -7.15 10.75
CA ASN A 8 -12.70 -6.92 11.80
C ASN A 8 -11.42 -7.73 11.57
N LEU A 9 -10.32 -7.05 11.22
CA LEU A 9 -8.99 -7.64 11.25
C LEU A 9 -8.64 -7.96 12.71
N LEU A 10 -8.48 -9.24 13.04
CA LEU A 10 -8.11 -9.67 14.39
C LEU A 10 -6.60 -9.66 14.55
N VAL A 11 -6.14 -9.01 15.63
CA VAL A 11 -4.73 -8.90 15.98
C VAL A 11 -4.51 -9.51 17.36
N ALA A 12 -3.45 -10.30 17.49
CA ALA A 12 -3.03 -10.87 18.77
C ALA A 12 -2.13 -9.86 19.50
N GLY A 13 -2.59 -9.37 20.64
CA GLY A 13 -1.80 -8.46 21.49
C GLY A 13 -0.70 -9.20 22.27
N PRO A 14 0.16 -8.47 23.01
CA PRO A 14 1.35 -9.00 23.71
C PRO A 14 1.10 -10.01 24.86
N GLY A 15 -0.10 -10.57 24.98
CA GLY A 15 -0.43 -11.65 25.93
C GLY A 15 -1.31 -12.75 25.33
N GLY A 16 -1.50 -12.76 24.01
CA GLY A 16 -2.37 -13.69 23.30
C GLY A 16 -3.87 -13.34 23.17
N PRO A 17 -4.48 -12.33 23.84
CA PRO A 17 -5.89 -12.03 23.57
C PRO A 17 -6.03 -11.39 22.19
N LEU A 18 -6.99 -11.92 21.43
CA LEU A 18 -7.39 -11.38 20.14
C LEU A 18 -8.27 -10.15 20.34
N HIS A 19 -7.97 -9.09 19.61
CA HIS A 19 -8.80 -7.89 19.55
C HIS A 19 -8.94 -7.41 18.10
N SER A 20 -9.97 -6.61 17.84
CA SER A 20 -10.12 -5.99 16.53
C SER A 20 -9.10 -4.87 16.38
N LEU A 21 -8.38 -4.87 15.26
CA LEU A 21 -7.50 -3.78 14.87
C LEU A 21 -8.31 -2.49 14.66
N ASP A 22 -7.81 -1.41 15.25
CA ASP A 22 -8.33 -0.06 15.08
C ASP A 22 -7.50 0.68 14.03
N LEU A 23 -7.97 0.66 12.78
CA LEU A 23 -7.29 1.30 11.66
C LEU A 23 -7.34 2.82 11.75
N GLU A 24 -8.33 3.42 12.40
CA GLU A 24 -8.38 4.87 12.62
C GLU A 24 -7.30 5.31 13.57
N ARG A 25 -7.16 4.59 14.69
CA ARG A 25 -6.10 4.84 15.65
C ARG A 25 -4.73 4.65 15.01
N LEU A 26 -4.55 3.60 14.20
CA LEU A 26 -3.30 3.34 13.48
C LEU A 26 -2.98 4.46 12.48
N THR A 27 -3.97 4.93 11.72
CA THR A 27 -3.81 6.09 10.83
C THR A 27 -3.43 7.34 11.61
N ALA A 28 -4.12 7.65 12.71
CA ALA A 28 -3.87 8.85 13.51
C ALA A 28 -2.46 8.85 14.09
N ASP A 29 -2.05 7.73 14.68
CA ASP A 29 -0.70 7.53 15.19
C ASP A 29 0.36 7.71 14.10
N LEU A 30 0.14 7.11 12.92
CA LEU A 30 1.05 7.30 11.80
C LEU A 30 1.12 8.77 11.36
N ARG A 31 0.00 9.50 11.30
CA ARG A 31 0.01 10.95 11.02
C ARG A 31 0.82 11.73 12.05
N GLU A 32 0.70 11.41 13.33
CA GLU A 32 1.51 12.04 14.38
C GLU A 32 3.01 11.78 14.18
N VAL A 33 3.39 10.59 13.71
CA VAL A 33 4.78 10.29 13.36
C VAL A 33 5.25 11.11 12.16
N PHE A 34 4.44 11.22 11.10
CA PHE A 34 4.75 12.07 9.94
C PHE A 34 4.92 13.54 10.36
N HIS A 35 4.00 14.07 11.17
CA HIS A 35 4.08 15.44 11.68
C HIS A 35 5.32 15.68 12.55
N ALA A 36 5.70 14.71 13.39
CA ALA A 36 6.91 14.80 14.20
C ALA A 36 8.19 14.92 13.36
N GLN A 37 8.17 14.42 12.11
CA GLN A 37 9.27 14.55 11.14
C GLN A 37 9.09 15.75 10.19
N GLY A 38 8.17 16.67 10.48
CA GLY A 38 7.93 17.87 9.67
C GLY A 38 7.20 17.59 8.34
N LEU A 39 6.65 16.39 8.15
CA LEU A 39 5.89 16.02 6.96
C LEU A 39 4.40 16.25 7.22
N ALA A 40 3.80 17.21 6.51
CA ALA A 40 2.37 17.55 6.65
C ALA A 40 1.44 16.79 5.69
N SER A 41 1.92 15.69 5.08
CA SER A 41 1.14 14.93 4.09
C SER A 41 0.28 13.87 4.76
N ASP A 42 -0.87 14.29 5.30
CA ASP A 42 -1.81 13.44 6.06
C ASP A 42 -2.35 12.24 5.29
N TRP A 43 -2.34 12.32 3.96
CA TRP A 43 -2.86 11.29 3.06
C TRP A 43 -1.93 10.08 2.95
N VAL A 44 -0.61 10.24 3.12
CA VAL A 44 0.36 9.14 2.97
C VAL A 44 0.09 8.08 4.03
N ALA A 45 -0.21 8.52 5.26
CA ALA A 45 -0.59 7.64 6.35
C ALA A 45 -1.83 6.80 5.99
N ASP A 46 -2.87 7.41 5.41
CA ASP A 46 -4.08 6.68 4.99
C ASP A 46 -3.78 5.60 3.97
N HIS A 47 -2.97 5.91 2.95
CA HIS A 47 -2.60 4.95 1.90
C HIS A 47 -1.77 3.79 2.43
N LEU A 48 -0.83 4.06 3.33
CA LEU A 48 -0.02 3.02 3.94
C LEU A 48 -0.86 2.09 4.80
N VAL A 49 -1.81 2.63 5.57
CA VAL A 49 -2.73 1.83 6.38
C VAL A 49 -3.71 1.03 5.51
N LEU A 50 -4.23 1.61 4.41
CA LEU A 50 -5.04 0.87 3.43
C LEU A 50 -4.25 -0.28 2.78
N THR A 51 -2.97 -0.05 2.48
CA THR A 51 -2.07 -1.06 1.92
C THR A 51 -1.78 -2.18 2.90
N LEU A 52 -1.56 -1.82 4.17
CA LEU A 52 -1.42 -2.79 5.25
C LEU A 52 -2.68 -3.63 5.41
N GLU A 53 -3.84 -2.99 5.47
CA GLU A 53 -5.14 -3.65 5.59
C GLU A 53 -5.36 -4.68 4.47
N GLU A 54 -5.07 -4.33 3.21
CA GLU A 54 -5.15 -5.26 2.09
C GLU A 54 -4.19 -6.44 2.26
N LYS A 55 -2.91 -6.19 2.58
CA LYS A 55 -1.91 -7.24 2.79
C LYS A 55 -2.31 -8.21 3.90
N LEU A 56 -2.93 -7.70 4.96
CA LEU A 56 -3.42 -8.52 6.07
C LEU A 56 -4.64 -9.36 5.64
N ARG A 57 -5.55 -8.79 4.86
CA ARG A 57 -6.73 -9.50 4.34
C ARG A 57 -6.37 -10.56 3.29
N SER A 58 -5.35 -10.31 2.46
CA SER A 58 -4.95 -11.22 1.37
C SER A 58 -4.14 -12.44 1.83
N ARG A 59 -3.66 -12.47 3.09
CA ARG A 59 -2.99 -13.65 3.69
C ARG A 59 -3.88 -14.89 3.84
N GLY A 60 -5.16 -14.81 3.48
CA GLY A 60 -5.94 -15.96 2.99
C GLY A 60 -6.61 -16.88 4.01
N ASN A 61 -6.20 -16.90 5.29
CA ASN A 61 -6.69 -17.92 6.24
C ASN A 61 -7.42 -17.39 7.48
N GLY A 62 -7.64 -16.09 7.62
CA GLY A 62 -8.21 -15.51 8.84
C GLY A 62 -7.35 -15.76 10.09
N GLU A 63 -6.08 -16.17 9.90
CA GLU A 63 -5.15 -16.34 11.00
C GLU A 63 -4.85 -14.97 11.63
N PRO A 64 -4.94 -14.87 12.97
CA PRO A 64 -4.68 -13.63 13.65
C PRO A 64 -3.21 -13.24 13.45
N VAL A 65 -3.00 -12.01 13.00
CA VAL A 65 -1.66 -11.45 12.85
C VAL A 65 -1.23 -10.90 14.21
N SER A 66 0.01 -11.14 14.63
CA SER A 66 0.51 -10.52 15.86
C SER A 66 0.65 -9.02 15.67
N GLU A 67 0.38 -8.26 16.75
CA GLU A 67 0.51 -6.80 16.74
C GLU A 67 1.92 -6.36 16.34
N ALA A 68 2.94 -7.07 16.84
CA ALA A 68 4.33 -6.88 16.46
C ALA A 68 4.57 -7.06 14.94
N MET A 69 4.04 -8.14 14.33
CA MET A 69 4.19 -8.39 12.90
C MET A 69 3.50 -7.31 12.05
N MET A 70 2.36 -6.80 12.51
CA MET A 70 1.63 -5.72 11.86
C MET A 70 2.42 -4.40 11.89
N HIS A 71 2.98 -4.03 13.04
CA HIS A 71 3.86 -2.87 13.17
C HIS A 71 5.17 -3.03 12.39
N GLU A 72 5.81 -4.21 12.41
CA GLU A 72 6.99 -4.55 11.59
C GLU A 72 6.69 -4.36 10.10
N SER A 73 5.54 -4.84 9.63
CA SER A 73 5.13 -4.73 8.23
C SER A 73 4.91 -3.28 7.81
N LEU A 74 4.29 -2.47 8.66
CA LEU A 74 4.08 -1.04 8.40
C LEU A 74 5.41 -0.27 8.39
N ALA A 75 6.29 -0.55 9.34
CA ALA A 75 7.63 0.04 9.41
C ALA A 75 8.47 -0.31 8.17
N ALA A 76 8.43 -1.57 7.73
CA ALA A 76 9.10 -2.02 6.52
C ALA A 76 8.54 -1.34 5.24
N MET A 77 7.22 -1.13 5.17
CA MET A 77 6.59 -0.38 4.07
C MET A 77 7.03 1.08 4.06
N LEU A 78 7.08 1.75 5.21
CA LEU A 78 7.60 3.12 5.32
C LEU A 78 9.03 3.23 4.77
N SER A 79 9.91 2.31 5.17
CA SER A 79 11.29 2.26 4.64
C SER A 79 11.35 1.96 3.15
N ALA A 80 10.48 1.08 2.63
CA ALA A 80 10.44 0.74 1.21
C ALA A 80 10.01 1.90 0.31
N VAL A 81 9.17 2.79 0.82
CA VAL A 81 8.64 3.95 0.10
C VAL A 81 9.57 5.17 0.19
N GLY A 82 10.67 5.05 0.95
CA GLY A 82 11.67 6.12 1.12
C GLY A 82 11.44 7.00 2.36
N TYR A 83 10.47 6.68 3.22
CA TYR A 83 10.24 7.39 4.48
C TYR A 83 11.03 6.76 5.63
N SER A 84 12.35 6.59 5.46
CA SER A 84 13.21 5.90 6.43
C SER A 84 13.24 6.56 7.80
N GLU A 85 13.21 7.89 7.88
CA GLU A 85 13.18 8.63 9.14
C GLU A 85 11.85 8.43 9.89
N VAL A 86 10.73 8.46 9.16
CA VAL A 86 9.40 8.15 9.69
C VAL A 86 9.33 6.69 10.15
N ALA A 87 9.92 5.75 9.38
CA ALA A 87 10.00 4.34 9.73
C ALA A 87 10.80 4.11 11.03
N ALA A 88 11.91 4.83 11.20
CA ALA A 88 12.74 4.75 12.41
C ALA A 88 12.01 5.32 13.64
N GLU A 89 11.34 6.46 13.50
CA GLU A 89 10.52 7.04 14.57
C GLU A 89 9.34 6.13 14.93
N TYR A 90 8.62 5.63 13.93
CA TYR A 90 7.52 4.68 14.10
C TYR A 90 8.00 3.42 14.83
N GLY A 91 9.11 2.82 14.36
CA GLY A 91 9.71 1.64 14.97
C GLY A 91 10.09 1.87 16.43
N ARG A 92 10.65 3.03 16.76
CA ARG A 92 11.00 3.39 18.15
C ARG A 92 9.78 3.44 19.06
N ARG A 93 8.66 4.03 18.60
CA ARG A 93 7.41 4.15 19.38
C ARG A 93 6.76 2.79 19.65
N HIS A 94 6.76 1.91 18.66
CA HIS A 94 6.14 0.59 18.76
C HIS A 94 7.10 -0.54 19.17
N GLN A 95 8.36 -0.21 19.49
CA GLN A 95 9.41 -1.16 19.83
C GLN A 95 9.62 -2.26 18.77
N VAL A 96 9.49 -1.88 17.50
CA VAL A 96 9.76 -2.77 16.36
C VAL A 96 10.96 -2.25 15.59
N ASP A 97 11.82 -3.17 15.15
CA ASP A 97 12.91 -2.82 14.25
C ASP A 97 12.31 -2.72 12.82
N PRO A 98 12.33 -1.53 12.17
CA PRO A 98 11.82 -1.35 10.80
C PRO A 98 12.52 -2.25 9.78
N LEU A 99 13.71 -2.76 10.13
CA LEU A 99 14.48 -3.69 9.33
C LEU A 99 14.33 -5.15 9.80
N ALA A 100 13.57 -5.47 10.86
CA ALA A 100 13.39 -6.85 11.32
C ALA A 100 12.91 -7.79 10.21
N GLY A 101 11.95 -7.33 9.39
CA GLY A 101 11.47 -8.08 8.23
C GLY A 101 12.52 -8.28 7.14
N ARG A 102 13.41 -7.29 6.93
CA ARG A 102 14.50 -7.37 5.94
C ARG A 102 15.70 -8.19 6.43
N ARG A 103 16.05 -8.09 7.73
CA ARG A 103 17.09 -8.91 8.36
C ARG A 103 16.70 -10.39 8.39
N ARG A 104 15.41 -10.71 8.48
CA ARG A 104 14.92 -12.09 8.31
C ARG A 104 15.19 -12.68 6.92
N GLU A 105 15.53 -11.87 5.91
CA GLU A 105 15.90 -12.33 4.57
C GLU A 105 17.43 -12.33 4.33
N LEU A 106 18.20 -11.64 5.18
CA LEU A 106 19.65 -11.64 5.11
C LEU A 106 20.19 -12.87 5.84
N HIS A 107 21.02 -13.64 5.16
CA HIS A 107 21.61 -14.85 5.71
C HIS A 107 23.06 -14.98 5.25
N ASP A 108 23.82 -15.78 6.00
CA ASP A 108 25.15 -16.19 5.60
C ASP A 108 25.08 -16.90 4.25
N TRP A 109 25.89 -16.44 3.31
CA TRP A 109 25.92 -17.00 1.97
C TRP A 109 27.13 -17.92 1.81
N SER A 110 26.93 -19.02 1.07
CA SER A 110 27.99 -19.94 0.67
C SER A 110 27.97 -20.14 -0.83
N ALA A 111 29.10 -20.52 -1.43
CA ALA A 111 29.14 -20.80 -2.87
C ALA A 111 28.15 -21.90 -3.28
N ALA A 112 27.92 -22.90 -2.41
CA ALA A 112 26.94 -23.94 -2.63
C ALA A 112 25.50 -23.41 -2.55
N GLY A 113 25.19 -22.57 -1.54
CA GLY A 113 23.86 -21.97 -1.38
C GLY A 113 23.52 -20.98 -2.49
N VAL A 114 24.47 -20.16 -2.91
CA VAL A 114 24.33 -19.26 -4.07
C VAL A 114 24.04 -20.08 -5.33
N ARG A 115 24.78 -21.18 -5.56
CA ARG A 115 24.56 -22.04 -6.73
C ARG A 115 23.18 -22.68 -6.72
N GLU A 116 22.78 -23.27 -5.60
CA GLU A 116 21.47 -23.90 -5.45
C GLU A 116 20.34 -22.89 -5.68
N LEU A 117 20.49 -21.68 -5.16
CA LEU A 117 19.55 -20.59 -5.40
C LEU A 117 19.46 -20.26 -6.88
N LEU A 118 20.59 -20.04 -7.57
CA LEU A 118 20.63 -19.68 -8.99
C LEU A 118 20.10 -20.81 -9.90
N ASP A 119 20.41 -22.07 -9.59
CA ASP A 119 19.90 -23.24 -10.31
C ASP A 119 18.37 -23.36 -10.18
N ARG A 120 17.79 -22.90 -9.06
CA ARG A 120 16.35 -22.90 -8.82
C ARG A 120 15.64 -21.70 -9.45
N THR A 121 16.27 -20.54 -9.52
CA THR A 121 15.62 -19.28 -9.91
C THR A 121 15.84 -18.88 -11.37
N LEU A 122 16.93 -19.32 -12.00
CA LEU A 122 17.29 -18.93 -13.36
C LEU A 122 17.44 -20.15 -14.28
N PRO A 123 16.98 -20.08 -15.55
CA PRO A 123 17.14 -21.16 -16.52
C PRO A 123 18.58 -21.19 -17.07
N LEU A 124 19.53 -21.68 -16.26
CA LEU A 124 20.96 -21.71 -16.60
C LEU A 124 21.42 -23.11 -16.99
N THR A 125 22.36 -23.21 -17.92
CA THR A 125 23.10 -24.47 -18.13
C THR A 125 24.08 -24.71 -16.98
N PRO A 126 24.47 -25.97 -16.68
CA PRO A 126 25.37 -26.27 -15.55
C PRO A 126 26.71 -25.49 -15.59
N GLY A 127 27.24 -25.25 -16.79
CA GLY A 127 28.48 -24.48 -16.99
C GLY A 127 28.31 -22.96 -16.89
N GLN A 128 27.09 -22.44 -17.04
CA GLN A 128 26.77 -21.03 -16.80
C GLN A 128 26.51 -20.79 -15.31
N SER A 129 25.76 -21.68 -14.67
CA SER A 129 25.50 -21.62 -13.23
C SER A 129 26.78 -21.62 -12.40
N LEU A 130 27.74 -22.50 -12.72
CA LEU A 130 29.03 -22.55 -12.02
C LEU A 130 29.81 -21.22 -12.15
N ARG A 131 29.95 -20.71 -13.38
CA ARG A 131 30.66 -19.45 -13.65
C ARG A 131 29.99 -18.25 -12.98
N LEU A 132 28.67 -18.18 -13.05
CA LEU A 132 27.91 -17.08 -12.46
C LEU A 132 27.98 -17.12 -10.93
N THR A 133 27.90 -18.30 -10.35
CA THR A 133 28.13 -18.52 -8.91
C THR A 133 29.50 -17.97 -8.47
N GLU A 134 30.57 -18.34 -9.19
CA GLU A 134 31.93 -17.87 -8.90
C GLU A 134 32.05 -16.35 -8.97
N GLN A 135 31.42 -15.73 -9.98
CA GLN A 135 31.41 -14.28 -10.14
C GLN A 135 30.62 -13.57 -9.03
N CYS A 136 29.43 -14.07 -8.69
CA CYS A 136 28.64 -13.53 -7.57
C CYS A 136 29.45 -13.60 -6.27
N VAL A 137 30.03 -14.76 -5.95
CA VAL A 137 30.86 -14.94 -4.75
C VAL A 137 32.06 -14.00 -4.75
N ALA A 138 32.75 -13.84 -5.88
CA ALA A 138 33.88 -12.92 -5.99
C ALA A 138 33.47 -11.47 -5.68
N VAL A 139 32.35 -11.01 -6.25
CA VAL A 139 31.82 -9.66 -6.01
C VAL A 139 31.39 -9.49 -4.55
N LEU A 140 30.68 -10.47 -3.97
CA LEU A 140 30.25 -10.43 -2.57
C LEU A 140 31.44 -10.34 -1.61
N ARG A 141 32.52 -11.11 -1.87
CA ARG A 141 33.77 -11.02 -1.09
C ARG A 141 34.46 -9.67 -1.26
N GLN A 142 34.56 -9.18 -2.49
CA GLN A 142 35.23 -7.92 -2.78
C GLN A 142 34.55 -6.73 -2.11
N LEU A 143 33.21 -6.75 -2.04
CA LEU A 143 32.41 -5.73 -1.38
C LEU A 143 32.29 -5.92 0.14
N GLY A 144 32.82 -7.02 0.68
CA GLY A 144 32.85 -7.28 2.12
C GLY A 144 31.49 -7.67 2.72
N PHE A 145 30.53 -8.15 1.92
CA PHE A 145 29.24 -8.59 2.43
C PHE A 145 29.36 -9.91 3.18
N GLN A 146 28.90 -9.97 4.43
CA GLN A 146 28.84 -11.20 5.24
C GLN A 146 27.46 -11.85 5.16
N GLU A 147 26.39 -11.05 5.18
CA GLU A 147 25.01 -11.49 5.05
C GLU A 147 24.35 -10.79 3.85
N VAL A 148 23.58 -11.53 3.05
CA VAL A 148 22.86 -11.00 1.88
C VAL A 148 21.50 -11.68 1.72
N SER A 149 20.59 -11.06 0.95
CA SER A 149 19.29 -11.66 0.63
C SER A 149 19.32 -12.45 -0.67
N ASP A 150 18.45 -13.45 -0.78
CA ASP A 150 18.26 -14.24 -2.01
C ASP A 150 17.95 -13.35 -3.22
N THR A 151 17.11 -12.34 -3.02
CA THR A 151 16.72 -11.37 -4.06
C THR A 151 17.94 -10.60 -4.56
N PHE A 152 18.80 -10.13 -3.66
CA PHE A 152 20.02 -9.40 -4.04
C PHE A 152 21.00 -10.31 -4.80
N ILE A 153 21.16 -11.57 -4.39
CA ILE A 153 21.98 -12.54 -5.12
C ILE A 153 21.44 -12.75 -6.54
N CYS A 154 20.12 -12.88 -6.70
CA CYS A 154 19.49 -13.05 -8.00
C CYS A 154 19.66 -11.80 -8.89
N GLU A 155 19.46 -10.60 -8.34
CA GLU A 155 19.66 -9.34 -9.06
C GLU A 155 21.12 -9.14 -9.47
N LEU A 156 22.07 -9.46 -8.59
CA LEU A 156 23.50 -9.44 -8.89
C LEU A 156 23.85 -10.42 -10.02
N ALA A 157 23.31 -11.63 -9.97
CA ALA A 157 23.51 -12.64 -11.01
C ALA A 157 22.94 -12.19 -12.36
N VAL A 158 21.73 -11.61 -12.37
CA VAL A 158 21.15 -11.02 -13.58
C VAL A 158 22.03 -9.88 -14.09
N HIS A 159 22.52 -9.00 -13.22
CA HIS A 159 23.42 -7.91 -13.61
C HIS A 159 24.72 -8.43 -14.24
N LEU A 160 25.33 -9.46 -13.65
CA LEU A 160 26.57 -10.07 -14.16
C LEU A 160 26.37 -10.78 -15.51
N LEU A 161 25.22 -11.42 -15.72
CA LEU A 161 24.85 -12.00 -17.02
C LEU A 161 24.75 -10.93 -18.11
N HIS A 162 24.08 -9.80 -17.83
CA HIS A 162 23.92 -8.71 -18.80
C HIS A 162 25.22 -7.95 -19.06
N ARG A 163 26.13 -7.91 -18.08
CA ARG A 163 27.45 -7.29 -18.23
C ARG A 163 28.45 -8.21 -18.96
N GLY A 164 28.25 -9.53 -18.87
CA GLY A 164 29.10 -10.54 -19.50
C GLY A 164 29.09 -10.53 -21.04
N ASP A 165 28.04 -9.99 -21.66
CA ASP A 165 27.95 -9.82 -23.12
C ASP A 165 28.76 -8.59 -23.64
N GLY A 166 29.34 -7.81 -22.73
CA GLY A 166 30.13 -6.61 -23.04
C GLY A 166 31.48 -6.58 -22.32
N GLY A 167 32.36 -7.53 -22.61
CA GLY A 167 33.83 -7.38 -22.49
C GLY A 167 34.45 -7.09 -21.11
N GLY A 168 35.03 -8.13 -20.50
CA GLY A 168 36.32 -8.05 -19.78
C GLY A 168 36.30 -7.62 -18.31
N PHE A 169 36.39 -8.59 -17.40
CA PHE A 169 36.87 -8.38 -16.03
C PHE A 169 38.26 -9.03 -15.90
N SER A 170 39.28 -8.29 -16.33
CA SER A 170 40.69 -8.63 -16.11
C SER A 170 41.52 -7.37 -15.95
N GLU A 171 41.30 -6.58 -14.89
CA GLU A 171 42.39 -5.78 -14.29
C GLU A 171 42.12 -5.56 -12.79
N PRO A 172 43.15 -5.68 -11.92
CA PRO A 172 43.04 -5.39 -10.51
C PRO A 172 43.05 -3.87 -10.28
N ILE A 173 42.11 -3.37 -9.46
CA ILE A 173 42.05 -1.97 -9.05
C ILE A 173 43.19 -1.71 -8.04
N THR A 174 44.37 -1.31 -8.54
CA THR A 174 45.41 -0.67 -7.74
C THR A 174 45.40 0.84 -8.01
N GLY A 175 45.25 1.64 -6.95
CA GLY A 175 45.06 3.08 -7.03
C GLY A 175 46.33 3.88 -7.38
N ALA A 176 46.14 4.96 -8.14
CA ALA A 176 46.77 6.29 -8.02
C ALA A 176 46.34 7.16 -9.23
N PRO A 177 46.34 8.51 -9.11
CA PRO A 177 45.46 9.38 -9.87
C PRO A 177 46.07 9.84 -11.20
N LEU A 178 45.26 9.92 -12.25
CA LEU A 178 45.65 10.52 -13.52
C LEU A 178 44.71 11.67 -13.92
N ARG A 179 45.39 12.78 -14.16
CA ARG A 179 45.00 14.15 -14.48
C ARG A 179 43.87 14.32 -15.51
N GLN A 180 43.10 15.37 -15.25
CA GLN A 180 42.28 16.15 -16.18
C GLN A 180 43.06 16.58 -17.43
N ASP A 181 42.48 16.42 -18.62
CA ASP A 181 41.92 17.51 -19.43
C ASP A 181 41.67 17.05 -20.87
N ALA A 182 40.41 17.11 -21.32
CA ALA A 182 40.00 17.64 -22.62
C ALA A 182 38.48 17.51 -22.79
N ALA A 183 37.83 18.65 -22.95
CA ALA A 183 36.40 18.87 -22.94
C ALA A 183 35.65 18.09 -24.05
N ALA A 184 34.77 17.18 -23.62
CA ALA A 184 33.58 16.80 -24.38
C ALA A 184 32.40 17.66 -23.86
N PRO A 185 31.53 18.17 -24.75
CA PRO A 185 30.42 19.03 -24.36
C PRO A 185 29.53 18.28 -23.38
N MET A 186 29.29 18.90 -22.22
CA MET A 186 28.37 18.42 -21.21
C MET A 186 27.04 18.03 -21.86
N PRO A 187 26.56 16.78 -21.72
CA PRO A 187 25.14 16.54 -21.86
C PRO A 187 24.47 17.44 -20.82
N THR A 188 23.60 18.31 -21.32
CA THR A 188 22.81 19.26 -20.54
C THR A 188 22.19 18.58 -19.32
N PRO A 189 22.17 19.24 -18.15
CA PRO A 189 21.58 18.69 -16.94
C PRO A 189 20.06 18.69 -17.12
N ASN A 190 19.49 17.64 -17.70
CA ASN A 190 18.03 17.59 -17.87
C ASN A 190 17.41 16.18 -17.86
N ALA A 191 18.15 15.14 -17.48
CA ALA A 191 17.57 13.80 -17.28
C ALA A 191 17.49 13.38 -15.80
N ALA A 192 18.39 13.88 -14.93
CA ALA A 192 18.36 13.56 -13.50
C ALA A 192 17.35 14.42 -12.71
N GLU A 193 17.00 15.62 -13.19
CA GLU A 193 15.92 16.45 -12.62
C GLU A 193 14.52 16.04 -13.12
N GLN A 194 14.43 15.18 -14.15
CA GLN A 194 13.15 14.64 -14.66
C GLN A 194 12.65 13.40 -13.92
N SER A 195 13.36 12.92 -12.89
CA SER A 195 12.84 11.88 -11.97
C SER A 195 11.88 12.44 -10.91
N GLN A 196 11.56 13.73 -10.93
CA GLN A 196 10.37 14.28 -10.27
C GLN A 196 9.13 14.08 -11.15
N ALA A 197 8.89 12.84 -11.61
CA ALA A 197 7.55 12.50 -12.04
C ALA A 197 6.61 12.78 -10.85
N PRO A 198 5.46 13.44 -11.06
CA PRO A 198 4.57 13.68 -9.94
C PRO A 198 4.19 12.31 -9.36
N LEU A 199 4.56 12.08 -8.10
CA LEU A 199 4.11 10.93 -7.31
C LEU A 199 2.58 10.84 -7.34
N PHE A 200 1.95 11.99 -7.53
CA PHE A 200 0.52 12.20 -7.63
C PHE A 200 0.02 12.17 -9.09
N LEU A 201 -1.05 11.42 -9.31
CA LEU A 201 -1.85 11.59 -10.52
C LEU A 201 -3.04 12.50 -10.19
N PRO A 202 -3.16 13.70 -10.79
CA PRO A 202 -4.30 14.58 -10.55
C PRO A 202 -5.61 13.84 -10.77
N ALA A 203 -6.60 14.11 -9.90
CA ALA A 203 -7.98 13.71 -10.12
C ALA A 203 -8.42 14.24 -11.48
N LYS A 204 -8.39 13.38 -12.49
CA LYS A 204 -8.75 13.74 -13.86
C LYS A 204 -10.26 13.82 -14.06
N VAL A 205 -11.03 13.23 -13.13
CA VAL A 205 -12.49 13.30 -13.14
C VAL A 205 -12.93 14.73 -12.87
N LYS A 206 -13.28 15.44 -13.93
CA LYS A 206 -13.84 16.79 -13.85
C LYS A 206 -15.29 16.71 -13.40
N ALA A 207 -15.75 17.72 -12.66
CA ALA A 207 -17.14 17.83 -12.20
C ALA A 207 -18.15 17.72 -13.35
N GLU A 208 -17.79 18.16 -14.55
CA GLU A 208 -18.60 18.10 -15.77
C GLU A 208 -18.81 16.68 -16.31
N GLN A 209 -17.93 15.74 -15.96
CA GLN A 209 -17.99 14.38 -16.48
C GLN A 209 -18.99 13.53 -15.68
N VAL A 210 -19.19 13.81 -14.40
CA VAL A 210 -20.13 13.07 -13.53
C VAL A 210 -21.55 13.64 -13.64
N ASP A 211 -22.55 12.79 -13.35
CA ASP A 211 -23.95 13.23 -13.27
C ASP A 211 -24.16 14.26 -12.14
N SER A 212 -25.26 15.00 -12.22
CA SER A 212 -25.55 16.09 -11.27
C SER A 212 -25.64 15.62 -9.83
N PHE A 213 -26.16 14.41 -9.59
CA PHE A 213 -26.28 13.86 -8.24
C PHE A 213 -24.92 13.52 -7.66
N THR A 214 -24.08 12.79 -8.41
CA THR A 214 -22.70 12.48 -8.02
C THR A 214 -21.88 13.76 -7.79
N ARG A 215 -22.08 14.80 -8.60
CA ARG A 215 -21.46 16.11 -8.38
C ARG A 215 -21.86 16.71 -7.04
N THR A 216 -23.16 16.73 -6.71
CA THR A 216 -23.63 17.20 -5.41
C THR A 216 -22.98 16.42 -4.27
N LEU A 217 -22.84 15.10 -4.39
CA LEU A 217 -22.19 14.28 -3.35
C LEU A 217 -20.70 14.66 -3.15
N LEU A 218 -19.99 15.02 -4.21
CA LEU A 218 -18.61 15.50 -4.13
C LEU A 218 -18.54 16.91 -3.52
N GLU A 219 -19.41 17.83 -3.94
CA GLU A 219 -19.47 19.22 -3.45
C GLU A 219 -19.85 19.31 -1.97
N THR A 220 -20.71 18.39 -1.51
CA THR A 220 -21.16 18.29 -0.11
C THR A 220 -20.24 17.45 0.78
N ASN A 221 -19.09 17.00 0.26
CA ASN A 221 -18.14 16.12 0.95
C ASN A 221 -18.75 14.79 1.43
N VAL A 222 -19.88 14.36 0.88
CA VAL A 222 -20.40 13.00 1.07
C VAL A 222 -19.43 12.00 0.45
N LEU A 223 -18.95 12.31 -0.76
CA LEU A 223 -17.90 11.57 -1.45
C LEU A 223 -16.64 12.41 -1.51
N ARG A 224 -15.50 11.78 -1.23
CA ARG A 224 -14.19 12.40 -1.42
C ARG A 224 -13.28 11.43 -2.17
N ILE A 225 -12.72 11.91 -3.28
CA ILE A 225 -11.69 11.19 -4.02
C ILE A 225 -10.40 11.20 -3.21
N LEU A 226 -9.86 10.03 -2.92
CA LEU A 226 -8.56 9.90 -2.27
C LEU A 226 -7.44 10.12 -3.31
N PRO A 227 -6.31 10.73 -2.91
CA PRO A 227 -5.17 10.92 -3.81
C PRO A 227 -4.71 9.60 -4.43
N VAL A 228 -4.15 9.66 -5.64
CA VAL A 228 -3.64 8.46 -6.31
C VAL A 228 -2.13 8.58 -6.43
N SER A 229 -1.41 7.57 -5.93
CA SER A 229 0.05 7.50 -5.95
C SER A 229 0.55 6.54 -7.02
N ARG A 230 1.67 6.86 -7.67
CA ARG A 230 2.36 5.89 -8.54
C ARG A 230 3.03 4.76 -7.74
N LEU A 231 3.40 5.01 -6.48
CA LEU A 231 4.00 3.99 -5.59
C LEU A 231 2.95 3.01 -5.05
N PHE A 232 1.71 3.46 -4.97
CA PHE A 232 0.56 2.67 -4.54
C PHE A 232 -0.57 2.92 -5.51
N PRO A 233 -0.62 2.21 -6.65
CA PRO A 233 -1.63 2.41 -7.68
C PRO A 233 -2.99 1.89 -7.21
N ARG A 234 -3.60 2.60 -6.27
CA ARG A 234 -4.88 2.27 -5.64
C ARG A 234 -5.84 3.43 -5.83
N LEU A 235 -7.04 3.11 -6.29
CA LEU A 235 -8.13 4.08 -6.36
C LEU A 235 -8.91 4.02 -5.07
N GLY A 236 -9.21 5.18 -4.51
CA GLY A 236 -9.89 5.30 -3.25
C GLY A 236 -11.01 6.32 -3.29
N LEU A 237 -12.16 5.97 -2.74
CA LEU A 237 -13.23 6.90 -2.39
C LEU A 237 -13.48 6.82 -0.89
N SER A 238 -13.65 7.97 -0.26
CA SER A 238 -14.13 8.09 1.10
C SER A 238 -15.61 8.48 1.09
N VAL A 239 -16.42 7.86 1.95
CA VAL A 239 -17.86 8.12 2.11
C VAL A 239 -18.14 8.61 3.53
N SER A 240 -18.50 9.88 3.69
CA SER A 240 -18.85 10.45 4.99
C SER A 240 -20.32 10.17 5.33
N LEU A 241 -20.56 9.29 6.32
CA LEU A 241 -21.94 9.01 6.78
C LEU A 241 -22.60 10.22 7.45
N ALA A 242 -21.81 11.07 8.13
CA ALA A 242 -22.31 12.31 8.72
C ALA A 242 -22.80 13.28 7.64
N ALA A 243 -21.96 13.57 6.64
CA ALA A 243 -22.35 14.45 5.53
C ALA A 243 -23.49 13.84 4.72
N LEU A 244 -23.55 12.51 4.58
CA LEU A 244 -24.65 11.81 3.91
C LEU A 244 -25.99 12.05 4.62
N GLY A 245 -26.00 11.96 5.95
CA GLY A 245 -27.17 12.28 6.77
C GLY A 245 -27.61 13.74 6.62
N GLU A 246 -26.67 14.67 6.72
CA GLU A 246 -26.97 16.10 6.55
C GLU A 246 -27.55 16.40 5.16
N THR A 247 -26.92 15.86 4.11
CA THR A 247 -27.23 16.18 2.71
C THR A 247 -28.51 15.51 2.21
N LEU A 248 -28.72 14.22 2.51
CA LEU A 248 -29.81 13.44 1.92
C LEU A 248 -30.96 13.16 2.88
N THR A 249 -30.73 13.22 4.19
CA THR A 249 -31.78 12.96 5.19
C THR A 249 -32.21 14.24 5.91
N GLY A 250 -31.71 15.40 5.49
CA GLY A 250 -31.99 16.70 6.12
C GLY A 250 -31.49 16.77 7.55
N GLY A 251 -30.44 16.01 7.87
CA GLY A 251 -29.90 15.88 9.22
C GLY A 251 -30.74 15.01 10.15
N TRP A 252 -31.81 14.35 9.68
CA TRP A 252 -32.60 13.46 10.53
C TRP A 252 -31.94 12.07 10.62
N PRO A 253 -31.40 11.70 11.79
CA PRO A 253 -30.62 10.49 11.90
C PRO A 253 -31.49 9.32 12.34
N SER A 254 -31.72 8.38 11.42
CA SER A 254 -32.35 7.10 11.75
C SER A 254 -31.70 5.97 10.95
N PRO A 255 -31.74 4.73 11.46
CA PRO A 255 -31.25 3.56 10.71
C PRO A 255 -31.90 3.42 9.33
N LEU A 256 -33.20 3.70 9.21
CA LEU A 256 -33.92 3.59 7.94
C LEU A 256 -33.47 4.67 6.95
N THR A 257 -33.30 5.91 7.41
CA THR A 257 -32.89 7.03 6.55
C THR A 257 -31.47 6.83 6.05
N ILE A 258 -30.54 6.36 6.89
CA ILE A 258 -29.16 6.08 6.45
C ILE A 258 -29.09 4.90 5.47
N MET A 259 -29.83 3.81 5.71
CA MET A 259 -29.87 2.67 4.78
C MET A 259 -30.43 3.07 3.41
N THR A 260 -31.50 3.88 3.41
CA THR A 260 -32.10 4.41 2.17
C THR A 260 -31.12 5.33 1.43
N ALA A 261 -30.43 6.21 2.17
CA ALA A 261 -29.42 7.10 1.61
C ALA A 261 -28.25 6.32 1.01
N LEU A 262 -27.75 5.29 1.69
CA LEU A 262 -26.70 4.40 1.20
C LEU A 262 -27.11 3.70 -0.10
N GLY A 263 -28.35 3.20 -0.17
CA GLY A 263 -28.86 2.60 -1.40
C GLY A 263 -28.99 3.57 -2.56
N ARG A 264 -29.29 4.84 -2.27
CA ARG A 264 -29.35 5.89 -3.29
C ARG A 264 -27.97 6.28 -3.82
N VAL A 265 -26.94 6.31 -2.98
CA VAL A 265 -25.58 6.70 -3.40
C VAL A 265 -24.75 5.56 -3.97
N ALA A 266 -25.09 4.30 -3.68
CA ALA A 266 -24.31 3.15 -4.13
C ALA A 266 -24.08 3.10 -5.67
N PRO A 267 -25.09 3.35 -6.53
CA PRO A 267 -24.87 3.39 -7.98
C PRO A 267 -23.90 4.50 -8.41
N SER A 268 -23.99 5.68 -7.80
CA SER A 268 -23.08 6.81 -8.05
C SER A 268 -21.65 6.49 -7.65
N ILE A 269 -21.46 5.79 -6.52
CA ILE A 269 -20.14 5.33 -6.07
C ILE A 269 -19.53 4.38 -7.12
N LEU A 270 -20.29 3.37 -7.58
CA LEU A 270 -19.79 2.42 -8.59
C LEU A 270 -19.47 3.09 -9.92
N ALA A 271 -20.34 3.97 -10.40
CA ALA A 271 -20.13 4.71 -11.63
C ALA A 271 -18.86 5.59 -11.55
N LEU A 272 -18.66 6.26 -10.41
CA LEU A 272 -17.48 7.08 -10.18
C LEU A 272 -16.21 6.25 -10.13
N LEU A 273 -16.19 5.13 -9.37
CA LEU A 273 -15.05 4.21 -9.33
C LEU A 273 -14.71 3.66 -10.71
N GLY A 274 -15.72 3.19 -11.45
CA GLY A 274 -15.53 2.67 -12.81
C GLY A 274 -14.91 3.69 -13.75
N ARG A 275 -15.38 4.95 -13.71
CA ARG A 275 -14.81 6.03 -14.51
C ARG A 275 -13.37 6.36 -14.08
N MET A 276 -13.12 6.53 -12.78
CA MET A 276 -11.76 6.77 -12.28
C MET A 276 -10.81 5.68 -12.79
N ARG A 277 -11.24 4.42 -12.74
CA ARG A 277 -10.47 3.28 -13.23
C ARG A 277 -10.10 3.39 -14.69
N GLN A 278 -11.06 3.72 -15.56
CA GLN A 278 -10.81 3.91 -16.98
C GLN A 278 -9.85 5.07 -17.23
N GLU A 279 -10.01 6.19 -16.53
CA GLU A 279 -9.15 7.36 -16.69
C GLU A 279 -7.72 7.09 -16.24
N TYR A 280 -7.53 6.45 -15.08
CA TYR A 280 -6.21 6.15 -14.55
C TYR A 280 -5.51 4.99 -15.27
N ALA A 281 -6.27 4.04 -15.84
CA ALA A 281 -5.74 2.99 -16.71
C ALA A 281 -5.01 3.55 -17.95
N THR A 282 -5.40 4.74 -18.43
CA THR A 282 -4.67 5.40 -19.54
C THR A 282 -3.27 5.90 -19.15
N VAL A 283 -2.98 6.00 -17.85
CA VAL A 283 -1.72 6.55 -17.31
C VAL A 283 -0.85 5.46 -16.69
N LEU A 284 -1.46 4.45 -16.05
CA LEU A 284 -0.79 3.29 -15.48
C LEU A 284 -1.66 2.06 -15.69
N ALA A 285 -1.19 1.10 -16.50
CA ALA A 285 -1.95 -0.11 -16.86
C ALA A 285 -2.31 -0.97 -15.62
N GLU A 286 -1.50 -0.94 -14.57
CA GLU A 286 -1.67 -1.69 -13.32
C GLU A 286 -2.99 -1.35 -12.57
N PHE A 287 -3.61 -0.19 -12.83
CA PHE A 287 -4.92 0.16 -12.24
C PHE A 287 -6.07 -0.72 -12.74
N LEU A 288 -5.90 -1.44 -13.86
CA LEU A 288 -6.90 -2.37 -14.34
C LEU A 288 -6.98 -3.66 -13.52
N GLU A 289 -5.99 -3.93 -12.67
CA GLU A 289 -5.96 -5.10 -11.79
C GLU A 289 -6.01 -4.73 -10.30
N ALA A 290 -5.65 -3.49 -9.96
CA ALA A 290 -5.68 -3.01 -8.59
C ALA A 290 -7.11 -2.90 -8.01
N PRO A 291 -7.33 -3.29 -6.75
CA PRO A 291 -8.61 -3.14 -6.09
C PRO A 291 -8.94 -1.67 -5.82
N CYS A 292 -10.23 -1.33 -5.96
CA CYS A 292 -10.78 -0.04 -5.57
C CYS A 292 -11.15 -0.07 -4.08
N HIS A 293 -10.69 0.92 -3.31
CA HIS A 293 -11.01 1.05 -1.90
C HIS A 293 -12.20 1.98 -1.70
N LEU A 294 -13.18 1.54 -0.91
CA LEU A 294 -14.24 2.40 -0.39
C LEU A 294 -14.12 2.47 1.12
N VAL A 295 -13.83 3.67 1.62
CA VAL A 295 -13.54 3.93 3.03
C VAL A 295 -14.72 4.67 3.66
N PHE A 296 -15.19 4.17 4.79
CA PHE A 296 -16.22 4.80 5.62
C PHE A 296 -15.57 5.29 6.91
N PRO A 297 -14.98 6.51 6.93
CA PRO A 297 -14.39 7.06 8.13
C PRO A 297 -15.45 7.38 9.18
N GLY A 298 -15.11 7.20 10.46
CA GLY A 298 -15.98 7.46 11.59
C GLY A 298 -17.22 6.58 11.61
N PHE A 299 -17.19 5.40 10.98
CA PHE A 299 -18.30 4.47 10.93
C PHE A 299 -18.75 4.08 12.35
N LYS A 300 -17.80 3.66 13.20
CA LYS A 300 -18.09 3.25 14.58
C LYS A 300 -18.62 4.42 15.41
N SER A 301 -18.03 5.61 15.27
CA SER A 301 -18.45 6.80 16.01
C SER A 301 -19.82 7.29 15.54
N TYR A 302 -20.08 7.28 14.24
CA TYR A 302 -21.38 7.60 13.65
C TYR A 302 -22.49 6.66 14.13
N LEU A 303 -22.25 5.34 14.17
CA LEU A 303 -23.24 4.41 14.74
C LEU A 303 -23.45 4.59 16.25
N ALA A 304 -22.42 5.05 16.97
CA ALA A 304 -22.50 5.27 18.40
C ALA A 304 -23.20 6.57 18.80
N GLN A 305 -23.03 7.63 18.01
CA GLN A 305 -23.43 8.99 18.38
C GLN A 305 -24.36 9.65 17.36
N GLY A 306 -24.22 9.27 16.09
CA GLY A 306 -24.90 9.88 14.96
C GLY A 306 -26.32 9.36 14.71
N LEU A 307 -26.75 8.23 15.30
CA LEU A 307 -28.07 7.61 15.05
C LEU A 307 -29.04 7.62 16.25
N GLY A 308 -28.83 8.55 17.19
CA GLY A 308 -29.61 8.62 18.43
C GLY A 308 -29.27 7.50 19.43
N PRO A 309 -29.93 7.48 20.60
CA PRO A 309 -29.63 6.52 21.65
C PRO A 309 -30.05 5.09 21.24
N MET A 310 -29.08 4.19 21.14
CA MET A 310 -29.31 2.79 20.76
C MET A 310 -28.50 1.80 21.64
N PRO A 311 -29.10 0.69 22.09
CA PRO A 311 -28.41 -0.40 22.78
C PRO A 311 -27.21 -0.93 21.98
N ARG A 312 -26.17 -1.39 22.68
CA ARG A 312 -24.96 -1.95 22.04
C ARG A 312 -25.27 -3.09 21.06
N ARG A 313 -26.24 -3.95 21.41
CA ARG A 313 -26.65 -5.10 20.59
C ARG A 313 -27.29 -4.66 19.28
N GLU A 314 -28.19 -3.68 19.33
CA GLU A 314 -28.85 -3.13 18.15
C GLU A 314 -27.85 -2.40 17.24
N ARG A 315 -26.90 -1.65 17.82
CA ARG A 315 -25.81 -1.02 17.04
C ARG A 315 -24.96 -2.05 16.30
N ALA A 316 -24.63 -3.17 16.94
CA ALA A 316 -23.87 -4.25 16.30
C ALA A 316 -24.67 -4.92 15.16
N LEU A 317 -25.99 -5.09 15.33
CA LEU A 317 -26.86 -5.61 14.28
C LEU A 317 -26.93 -4.64 13.10
N LEU A 318 -27.15 -3.35 13.36
CA LEU A 318 -27.20 -2.32 12.32
C LEU A 318 -25.87 -2.20 11.57
N ALA A 319 -24.73 -2.24 12.27
CA ALA A 319 -23.42 -2.27 11.64
C ALA A 319 -23.30 -3.41 10.63
N ARG A 320 -23.74 -4.62 11.03
CA ARG A 320 -23.73 -5.80 10.18
C ARG A 320 -24.69 -5.66 8.99
N GLU A 321 -25.90 -5.13 9.20
CA GLU A 321 -26.86 -4.89 8.13
C GLU A 321 -26.33 -3.91 7.10
N ILE A 322 -25.71 -2.81 7.54
CA ILE A 322 -25.06 -1.84 6.65
C ILE A 322 -23.93 -2.52 5.87
N SER A 323 -23.07 -3.29 6.54
CA SER A 323 -21.97 -3.99 5.86
C SER A 323 -22.48 -4.96 4.79
N CYS A 324 -23.44 -5.84 5.12
CA CYS A 324 -24.02 -6.77 4.16
C CYS A 324 -24.69 -6.04 3.00
N PHE A 325 -25.45 -4.98 3.29
CA PHE A 325 -26.10 -4.17 2.26
C PHE A 325 -25.09 -3.54 1.28
N LEU A 326 -23.97 -3.03 1.79
CA LEU A 326 -22.92 -2.43 0.98
C LEU A 326 -22.13 -3.48 0.19
N GLU A 327 -21.89 -4.67 0.77
CA GLU A 327 -21.32 -5.81 0.04
C GLU A 327 -22.20 -6.19 -1.15
N ASP A 328 -23.51 -6.36 -0.93
CA ASP A 328 -24.46 -6.71 -2.00
C ASP A 328 -24.61 -5.58 -3.04
N SER A 329 -24.61 -4.32 -2.59
CA SER A 329 -24.88 -3.17 -3.47
C SER A 329 -23.65 -2.71 -4.25
N LEU A 330 -22.44 -2.94 -3.72
CA LEU A 330 -21.20 -2.40 -4.28
C LEU A 330 -20.23 -3.50 -4.70
N VAL A 331 -19.95 -4.46 -3.82
CA VAL A 331 -18.94 -5.50 -4.11
C VAL A 331 -19.49 -6.51 -5.10
N ALA A 332 -20.68 -7.04 -4.85
CA ALA A 332 -21.29 -8.06 -5.71
C ALA A 332 -21.71 -7.52 -7.09
N ARG A 333 -21.89 -6.19 -7.21
CA ARG A 333 -22.36 -5.53 -8.44
C ARG A 333 -21.25 -4.87 -9.24
N ALA A 334 -20.03 -4.78 -8.72
CA ALA A 334 -18.91 -4.21 -9.44
C ALA A 334 -18.29 -5.24 -10.39
N ASP A 335 -17.96 -4.83 -11.61
CA ASP A 335 -17.19 -5.63 -12.57
C ASP A 335 -15.67 -5.64 -12.26
N PHE A 336 -15.29 -5.14 -11.09
CA PHE A 336 -13.91 -5.00 -10.64
C PHE A 336 -13.83 -5.18 -9.12
N PRO A 337 -12.65 -5.54 -8.55
CA PRO A 337 -12.52 -5.75 -7.12
C PRO A 337 -12.77 -4.44 -6.35
N VAL A 338 -13.72 -4.48 -5.42
CA VAL A 338 -14.02 -3.38 -4.48
C VAL A 338 -13.79 -3.89 -3.07
N MET A 339 -12.98 -3.15 -2.30
CA MET A 339 -12.74 -3.46 -0.89
C MET A 339 -13.37 -2.40 0.00
N LEU A 340 -14.23 -2.85 0.92
CA LEU A 340 -14.86 -1.99 1.93
C LEU A 340 -13.98 -1.90 3.19
N SER A 341 -13.71 -0.68 3.64
CA SER A 341 -12.98 -0.38 4.88
C SER A 341 -13.90 0.44 5.80
N PHE A 342 -14.40 -0.18 6.86
CA PHE A 342 -15.20 0.47 7.89
C PHE A 342 -14.27 0.94 9.00
N ARG A 343 -14.01 2.24 9.03
CA ARG A 343 -13.06 2.86 9.95
C ARG A 343 -13.81 3.46 11.12
#